data_AF-A0A3Q0RLU2-F1
#
_entry.id   AF-A0A3Q0RLU2-F1
#
_cell.length_a   1.000
_cell.length_b   1.000
_cell.length_c   1.000
_cell.angle_alpha   90.00
_cell.angle_beta   90.00
_cell.angle_gamma   90.00
#
_symmetry.space_group_name_H-M   'P 1'
#
loop_
_entity.id
_entity.type
_entity.pdbx_description
1 polymer ?
#
loop_
_entity_poly.entity_id
_entity_poly.type
_entity_poly.pdbx_seq_one_letter_code
_entity_poly.pdbx_strand_id
1 'polypeptide(L)'
;MKVSSEMESQVRQNYHRDCEAAINRMVNMELFASYTYTSMAFYFDRDDVALPGFSHFFKENSHEEREHAEKLLSFQNKRGGRIFLQDIKKPDRDEWGSGLEAMQCALHCVTSWRATTWMSR
;
A
#
# COMPACT_ATOMS: atom_id res chain seq x y z
N MET A 1 8.96 19.81 32.76
CA MET A 1 9.11 19.97 31.30
C MET A 1 7.75 20.37 30.74
N LYS A 2 7.64 21.54 30.09
CA LYS A 2 6.38 21.96 29.46
C LYS A 2 6.16 21.06 28.24
N VAL A 3 5.12 20.23 28.28
CA VAL A 3 4.57 19.60 27.07
C VAL A 3 4.10 20.75 26.20
N SER A 4 4.82 21.02 25.12
CA SER A 4 4.38 21.95 24.08
C SER A 4 3.02 21.48 23.59
N SER A 5 1.98 22.29 23.73
CA SER A 5 0.67 21.99 23.15
C SER A 5 0.85 21.81 21.65
N GLU A 6 0.66 20.59 21.15
CA GLU A 6 0.54 20.36 19.71
C GLU A 6 -0.61 21.24 19.21
N MET A 7 -0.30 22.31 18.49
CA MET A 7 -1.33 23.11 17.84
C MET A 7 -2.00 22.22 16.79
N GLU A 8 -3.24 21.81 17.07
CA GLU A 8 -4.04 21.06 16.12
C GLU A 8 -4.25 21.89 14.85
N SER A 9 -4.29 21.20 13.71
CA SER A 9 -4.47 21.85 12.42
C SER A 9 -5.80 22.60 12.38
N GLN A 10 -5.81 23.85 11.91
CA GLN A 10 -7.02 24.69 11.82
C GLN A 10 -8.14 24.06 10.97
N VAL A 11 -7.77 23.21 10.01
CA VAL A 11 -8.70 22.53 9.11
C VAL A 11 -9.23 21.20 9.67
N ARG A 12 -8.74 20.76 10.85
CA ARG A 12 -9.14 19.49 11.44
C ARG A 12 -10.54 19.60 12.06
N GLN A 13 -11.51 18.95 11.42
CA GLN A 13 -12.89 18.89 11.90
C GLN A 13 -13.41 17.45 11.84
N ASN A 14 -13.96 16.95 12.96
CA ASN A 14 -14.49 15.59 13.08
C ASN A 14 -13.56 14.51 12.49
N TYR A 15 -12.27 14.56 12.85
CA TYR A 15 -11.27 13.61 12.37
C TYR A 15 -10.54 13.01 13.58
N HIS A 16 -10.96 11.82 13.99
CA HIS A 16 -10.44 11.17 15.18
C HIS A 16 -8.97 10.76 14.98
N ARG A 17 -8.17 10.75 16.06
CA ARG A 17 -6.74 10.36 15.97
C ARG A 17 -6.58 8.90 15.51
N ASP A 18 -7.51 8.03 15.84
CA ASP A 18 -7.51 6.64 15.36
C ASP A 18 -7.70 6.55 13.84
N CYS A 19 -8.52 7.43 13.26
CA CYS A 19 -8.69 7.50 11.80
C CYS A 19 -7.40 7.96 11.13
N GLU A 20 -6.75 8.98 11.69
CA GLU A 20 -5.45 9.47 11.20
C GLU A 20 -4.38 8.37 11.23
N ALA A 21 -4.29 7.64 12.34
CA ALA A 21 -3.39 6.50 12.48
C ALA A 21 -3.75 5.35 11.52
N ALA A 22 -5.04 5.07 11.31
CA ALA A 22 -5.49 4.08 10.35
C ALA A 22 -5.12 4.45 8.91
N ILE A 23 -5.28 5.72 8.50
CA ILE A 23 -4.87 6.18 7.18
C ILE A 23 -3.36 6.06 6.99
N ASN A 24 -2.54 6.42 7.97
CA ASN A 24 -1.09 6.23 7.89
C ASN A 24 -0.71 4.74 7.75
N ARG A 25 -1.40 3.83 8.45
CA ARG A 25 -1.21 2.38 8.28
C ARG A 25 -1.62 1.92 6.88
N MET A 26 -2.76 2.37 6.37
CA MET A 26 -3.23 2.03 5.03
C MET A 26 -2.25 2.50 3.95
N VAL A 27 -1.73 3.73 4.04
CA VAL A 27 -0.71 4.23 3.11
C VAL A 27 0.49 3.28 3.05
N ASN A 28 0.98 2.81 4.20
CA ASN A 28 2.10 1.88 4.22
C ASN A 28 1.75 0.52 3.59
N MET A 29 0.51 0.04 3.76
CA MET A 29 0.03 -1.18 3.13
C MET A 29 -0.05 -1.04 1.61
N GLU A 30 -0.60 0.06 1.09
CA GLU A 30 -0.68 0.31 -0.37
C GLU A 30 0.71 0.46 -1.00
N LEU A 31 1.67 1.07 -0.28
CA LEU A 31 3.05 1.15 -0.74
C LEU A 31 3.75 -0.22 -0.73
N PHE A 32 3.51 -1.05 0.29
CA PHE A 32 3.99 -2.43 0.32
C PHE A 32 3.39 -3.27 -0.81
N ALA A 33 2.11 -3.06 -1.11
CA ALA A 33 1.41 -3.67 -2.22
C ALA A 33 2.07 -3.32 -3.56
N SER A 34 2.26 -2.02 -3.80
CA SER A 34 2.93 -1.51 -4.99
C SER A 34 4.33 -2.12 -5.14
N TYR A 35 5.09 -2.23 -4.05
CA TYR A 35 6.43 -2.81 -4.08
C TYR A 35 6.43 -4.31 -4.38
N THR A 36 5.45 -5.04 -3.84
CA THR A 36 5.24 -6.47 -4.12
C THR A 36 4.91 -6.71 -5.59
N TYR A 37 3.98 -5.92 -6.15
CA TYR A 37 3.66 -6.00 -7.58
C TYR A 37 4.82 -5.58 -8.48
N THR A 38 5.64 -4.61 -8.06
CA THR A 38 6.89 -4.30 -8.77
C THR A 38 7.80 -5.54 -8.82
N SER A 39 7.99 -6.25 -7.70
CA SER A 39 8.79 -7.47 -7.67
C SER A 39 8.25 -8.55 -8.62
N MET A 40 6.92 -8.79 -8.61
CA MET A 40 6.28 -9.73 -9.54
C MET A 40 6.49 -9.32 -11.00
N ALA A 41 6.28 -8.04 -11.33
CA ALA A 41 6.40 -7.54 -12.69
C ALA A 41 7.78 -7.83 -13.28
N PHE A 42 8.84 -7.45 -12.55
CA PHE A 42 10.22 -7.66 -13.00
C PHE A 42 10.67 -9.11 -12.96
N TYR A 43 10.07 -9.96 -12.12
CA TYR A 43 10.30 -11.40 -12.18
C TYR A 43 9.80 -12.02 -13.49
N PHE A 44 8.59 -11.67 -13.92
CA PHE A 44 8.03 -12.17 -15.18
C PHE A 44 8.69 -11.56 -16.44
N ASP A 45 9.43 -10.47 -16.27
CA ASP A 45 10.21 -9.80 -17.32
C ASP A 45 11.60 -10.41 -17.54
N ARG A 46 12.08 -11.28 -16.64
CA ARG A 46 13.39 -11.94 -16.78
C ARG A 46 13.46 -12.79 -18.04
N ASP A 47 14.66 -12.95 -18.60
CA ASP A 47 14.91 -13.74 -19.80
C ASP A 47 14.62 -15.24 -19.62
N ASP A 48 14.73 -15.76 -18.39
CA ASP A 48 14.45 -17.15 -18.04
C ASP A 48 12.98 -17.46 -17.74
N VAL A 49 12.13 -16.43 -17.59
CA VAL A 49 10.67 -16.56 -17.41
C VAL A 49 9.91 -16.09 -18.65
N ALA A 50 10.26 -14.92 -19.18
CA ALA A 50 9.80 -14.35 -20.44
C ALA A 50 8.27 -14.34 -20.64
N LEU A 51 7.52 -13.89 -19.63
CA LEU A 51 6.07 -13.75 -19.67
C LEU A 51 5.64 -12.27 -19.67
N PRO A 52 5.79 -11.53 -20.80
CA PRO A 52 5.60 -10.09 -20.85
C PRO A 52 4.17 -9.64 -20.52
N GLY A 53 3.15 -10.48 -20.76
CA GLY A 53 1.77 -10.18 -20.38
C GLY A 53 1.56 -10.10 -18.87
N PHE A 54 2.20 -11.01 -18.11
CA PHE A 54 2.18 -10.98 -16.65
C PHE A 54 3.02 -9.82 -16.11
N SER A 55 4.19 -9.58 -16.70
CA SER A 55 5.03 -8.41 -16.37
C SER A 55 4.22 -7.11 -16.49
N HIS A 56 3.57 -6.89 -17.64
CA HIS A 56 2.72 -5.72 -17.86
C HIS A 56 1.56 -5.64 -16.87
N PHE A 57 0.83 -6.75 -16.65
CA PHE A 57 -0.30 -6.78 -15.72
C PHE A 57 0.10 -6.36 -14.30
N PHE A 58 1.17 -6.93 -13.75
CA PHE A 58 1.64 -6.57 -12.41
C PHE A 58 2.24 -5.17 -12.34
N LYS A 59 2.83 -4.68 -13.44
CA LYS A 59 3.31 -3.30 -13.51
C LYS A 59 2.16 -2.30 -13.39
N GLU A 60 1.06 -2.51 -14.12
CA GLU A 60 -0.13 -1.65 -14.03
C GLU A 60 -0.73 -1.69 -12.61
N ASN A 61 -0.87 -2.87 -12.01
CA ASN A 61 -1.35 -2.99 -10.62
C ASN A 61 -0.42 -2.27 -9.63
N SER A 62 0.90 -2.34 -9.82
CA SER A 62 1.86 -1.60 -8.98
C SER A 62 1.63 -0.08 -9.08
N HIS A 63 1.35 0.44 -10.28
CA HIS A 63 1.03 1.85 -10.48
C HIS A 63 -0.29 2.23 -9.80
N GLU A 64 -1.33 1.42 -9.94
CA GLU A 64 -2.64 1.65 -9.32
C GLU A 64 -2.55 1.74 -7.79
N GLU A 65 -1.85 0.80 -7.13
CA GLU A 65 -1.72 0.84 -5.66
C GLU A 65 -0.87 2.03 -5.18
N ARG A 66 0.08 2.50 -5.99
CA ARG A 66 0.83 3.72 -5.68
C ARG A 66 -0.06 4.95 -5.79
N GLU A 67 -0.94 5.02 -6.78
CA GLU A 67 -1.96 6.08 -6.84
C GLU A 67 -2.92 6.02 -5.65
N HIS A 68 -3.30 4.82 -5.17
CA HIS A 68 -4.11 4.67 -3.97
C HIS A 68 -3.40 5.26 -2.74
N ALA A 69 -2.11 4.96 -2.55
CA ALA A 69 -1.30 5.55 -1.49
C ALA A 69 -1.28 7.10 -1.57
N GLU A 70 -1.05 7.66 -2.76
CA GLU A 70 -1.03 9.11 -2.99
C GLU A 70 -2.38 9.78 -2.71
N LYS A 71 -3.49 9.14 -3.11
CA LYS A 71 -4.85 9.60 -2.80
C LYS A 71 -5.10 9.65 -1.29
N LEU A 72 -4.65 8.63 -0.54
CA LEU A 72 -4.75 8.58 0.92
C LEU A 72 -3.88 9.65 1.59
N LEU A 73 -2.67 9.89 1.11
CA LEU A 73 -1.78 10.95 1.61
C LEU A 73 -2.40 12.34 1.40
N SER A 74 -2.95 12.59 0.22
CA SER A 74 -3.66 13.83 -0.10
C SER A 74 -4.88 14.01 0.81
N PHE A 75 -5.66 12.93 1.02
CA PHE A 75 -6.80 12.94 1.94
C PHE A 75 -6.39 13.25 3.39
N GLN A 76 -5.31 12.65 3.89
CA GLN A 76 -4.78 12.88 5.23
C GLN A 76 -4.49 14.38 5.45
N ASN A 77 -3.79 15.00 4.51
CA ASN A 77 -3.49 16.44 4.55
C ASN A 77 -4.75 17.29 4.48
N LYS A 78 -5.71 16.94 3.61
CA LYS A 78 -6.99 17.65 3.46
C LYS A 78 -7.82 17.64 4.76
N ARG A 79 -7.74 16.57 5.56
CA ARG A 79 -8.42 16.47 6.87
C ARG A 79 -7.64 17.10 8.03
N GLY A 80 -6.46 17.67 7.77
CA GLY A 80 -5.61 18.25 8.79
C GLY A 80 -4.87 17.22 9.65
N GLY A 81 -4.76 15.98 9.17
CA GLY A 81 -3.89 14.97 9.76
C GLY A 81 -2.41 15.24 9.50
N ARG A 82 -1.56 14.38 10.04
CA ARG A 82 -0.11 14.36 9.85
C ARG A 82 0.28 13.01 9.26
N ILE A 83 1.08 13.08 8.22
CA ILE A 83 1.63 11.93 7.54
C ILE A 83 2.85 11.46 8.30
N PHE A 84 2.86 10.17 8.66
CA PHE A 84 4.02 9.51 9.24
C PHE A 84 4.34 8.29 8.38
N LEU A 85 5.22 8.48 7.39
CA LEU A 85 5.70 7.38 6.56
C LEU A 85 6.56 6.43 7.39
N GLN A 86 6.45 5.13 7.09
CA GLN A 86 7.21 4.08 7.76
C GLN A 86 8.03 3.32 6.72
N ASP A 87 8.88 2.42 7.20
CA ASP A 87 9.64 1.52 6.34
C ASP A 87 8.70 0.63 5.53
N ILE A 88 8.85 0.68 4.21
CA ILE A 88 8.24 -0.30 3.32
C ILE A 88 9.08 -1.57 3.39
N LYS A 89 8.51 -2.63 3.98
CA LYS A 89 9.22 -3.91 4.07
C LYS A 89 9.41 -4.50 2.67
N LYS A 90 10.53 -5.20 2.49
CA LYS A 90 10.74 -6.03 1.31
C LYS A 90 9.66 -7.12 1.27
N PRO A 91 9.13 -7.49 0.08
CA PRO A 91 8.25 -8.64 -0.06
C PRO A 91 8.92 -9.92 0.46
N ASP A 92 8.12 -10.88 0.96
CA ASP A 92 8.63 -12.11 1.57
C ASP A 92 9.32 -13.05 0.56
N ARG A 93 9.16 -12.80 -0.74
CA ARG A 93 9.66 -13.64 -1.83
C ARG A 93 10.25 -12.77 -2.94
N ASP A 94 11.35 -13.24 -3.52
CA ASP A 94 11.96 -12.68 -4.73
C ASP A 94 11.63 -13.50 -5.99
N GLU A 95 11.25 -14.76 -5.79
CA GLU A 95 10.90 -15.73 -6.84
C GLU A 95 9.40 -16.02 -6.76
N TRP A 96 8.68 -15.84 -7.88
CA TRP A 96 7.21 -15.93 -7.91
C TRP A 96 6.69 -17.20 -8.58
N GLY A 97 7.59 -18.08 -9.02
CA GLY A 97 7.27 -19.39 -9.57
C GLY A 97 6.47 -19.27 -10.86
N SER A 98 5.34 -19.98 -10.91
CA SER A 98 4.41 -19.96 -12.04
C SER A 98 3.46 -18.76 -12.01
N GLY A 99 2.88 -18.43 -13.16
CA GLY A 99 1.81 -17.41 -13.24
C GLY A 99 0.61 -17.72 -12.34
N LEU A 100 0.30 -19.01 -12.10
CA LEU A 100 -0.76 -19.41 -11.18
C LEU A 100 -0.43 -19.05 -9.73
N GLU A 101 0.78 -19.34 -9.27
CA GLU A 101 1.22 -19.03 -7.91
C GLU A 101 1.27 -17.51 -7.68
N ALA A 102 1.78 -16.76 -8.66
CA ALA A 102 1.78 -15.30 -8.59
C ALA A 102 0.36 -14.72 -8.52
N MET A 103 -0.58 -15.22 -9.33
CA MET A 103 -1.98 -14.79 -9.30
C MET A 103 -2.68 -15.17 -7.99
N GLN A 104 -2.40 -16.35 -7.43
CA GLN A 104 -2.91 -16.75 -6.12
C GLN A 104 -2.35 -15.87 -5.00
N CYS A 105 -1.09 -15.47 -5.10
CA CYS A 105 -0.48 -14.53 -4.16
C CYS A 105 -1.10 -13.14 -4.29
N ALA A 106 -1.26 -12.63 -5.52
CA ALA A 106 -1.94 -11.36 -5.79
C ALA A 106 -3.37 -11.35 -5.24
N LEU A 107 -4.13 -12.44 -5.44
CA LEU A 107 -5.47 -12.59 -4.88
C LEU A 107 -5.43 -12.57 -3.35
N HIS A 108 -4.51 -13.29 -2.70
CA HIS A 108 -4.35 -13.26 -1.25
C HIS A 108 -3.97 -11.87 -0.73
N CYS A 109 -3.09 -11.15 -1.42
CA CYS A 109 -2.72 -9.77 -1.09
C CYS A 109 -3.97 -8.87 -1.09
N VAL A 110 -4.71 -8.83 -2.20
CA VAL A 110 -5.91 -7.99 -2.34
C VAL A 110 -6.99 -8.37 -1.32
N THR A 111 -7.24 -9.67 -1.12
CA THR A 111 -8.28 -10.15 -0.21
C THR A 111 -7.89 -9.99 1.25
N SER A 112 -6.63 -10.25 1.62
CA SER A 112 -6.15 -10.06 2.99
C SER A 112 -6.23 -8.59 3.38
N TRP A 113 -5.77 -7.68 2.53
CA TRP A 113 -5.80 -6.24 2.84
C TRP A 113 -7.23 -5.68 2.89
N ARG A 114 -8.09 -6.08 1.94
CA ARG A 114 -9.51 -5.66 1.91
C ARG A 114 -10.33 -6.30 3.02
N ALA A 115 -10.03 -7.54 3.43
CA ALA A 115 -10.70 -8.17 4.57
C ALA A 115 -10.34 -7.47 5.89
N THR A 116 -9.06 -7.14 6.12
CA THR A 116 -8.67 -6.41 7.35
C THR A 116 -9.24 -4.99 7.43
N THR A 117 -9.53 -4.34 6.31
CA THR A 117 -10.13 -2.99 6.30
C THR A 117 -11.65 -2.99 6.48
N TRP A 118 -12.37 -4.07 6.09
CA TRP A 118 -13.83 -4.11 6.15
C TRP A 118 -14.43 -5.08 7.19
N MET A 119 -13.70 -6.11 7.62
CA MET A 119 -14.21 -7.15 8.55
C MET A 119 -13.88 -6.92 10.04
N SER A 120 -13.31 -5.77 10.43
CA SER A 120 -13.19 -5.41 11.87
C SER A 120 -14.41 -4.64 12.39
N ARG A 121 -15.62 -5.17 12.14
CA ARG A 121 -16.86 -4.76 12.81
C ARG A 121 -17.51 -5.94 13.50
#